data_AF-A0A452YW83-F1
#
_entry.id   AF-A0A452YW83-F1
#
_cell.length_a   1.000
_cell.length_b   1.000
_cell.length_c   1.000
_cell.angle_alpha   90.00
_cell.angle_beta   90.00
_cell.angle_gamma   90.00
#
_symmetry.space_group_name_H-M   'P 1'
#
loop_
_entity.id
_entity.type
_entity.pdbx_description
1 polymer ?
#
loop_
_entity_poly.entity_id
_entity_poly.type
_entity_poly.pdbx_seq_one_letter_code
_entity_poly.pdbx_strand_id
1 'polypeptide(L)'
;FDALIVRSGTKVTREVLEAGRGRLRVVGRAGVGIDNVDLQAATEAGCLVVNAPTANTVAAAEHGIALLACMARNVSQADAALKAGE
;
A
#
# COMPACT_ATOMS: atom_id res chain seq x y z
N PHE A 1 16.51 -12.95 -9.66
CA PHE A 1 16.50 -11.47 -9.68
C PHE A 1 17.09 -10.97 -8.38
N ASP A 2 17.68 -9.78 -8.36
CA ASP A 2 18.31 -9.19 -7.16
C ASP A 2 17.29 -8.47 -6.26
N ALA A 3 16.19 -8.00 -6.85
CA ALA A 3 15.11 -7.30 -6.17
C ALA A 3 13.73 -7.80 -6.62
N LEU A 4 12.76 -7.74 -5.73
CA LEU A 4 11.34 -8.01 -5.99
C LEU A 4 10.51 -6.79 -5.58
N ILE A 5 9.67 -6.27 -6.47
CA ILE A 5 8.79 -5.12 -6.19
C ILE A 5 7.34 -5.61 -6.18
N VAL A 6 6.62 -5.31 -5.10
CA VAL A 6 5.24 -5.77 -4.89
C VAL A 6 4.32 -4.65 -4.40
N ARG A 7 3.01 -4.85 -4.58
CA ARG A 7 1.91 -4.03 -4.01
C ARG A 7 1.06 -4.88 -3.06
N SER A 8 -0.07 -4.34 -2.57
CA SER A 8 -0.97 -5.00 -1.61
C SER A 8 -1.49 -6.38 -2.04
N GLY A 9 -1.69 -6.62 -3.35
CA GLY A 9 -2.29 -7.88 -3.81
C GLY A 9 -1.35 -9.09 -3.78
N THR A 10 -0.03 -8.87 -3.83
CA THR A 10 0.94 -9.97 -3.95
C THR A 10 1.38 -10.44 -2.58
N LYS A 11 1.24 -11.74 -2.30
CA LYS A 11 1.76 -12.35 -1.06
C LYS A 11 3.18 -12.84 -1.29
N VAL A 12 4.13 -12.33 -0.51
CA VAL A 12 5.53 -12.77 -0.51
C VAL A 12 5.68 -13.76 0.63
N THR A 13 5.35 -15.02 0.36
CA THR A 13 5.41 -16.11 1.33
C THR A 13 6.82 -16.68 1.45
N ARG A 14 7.03 -17.55 2.44
CA ARG A 14 8.28 -18.31 2.61
C ARG A 14 8.71 -19.01 1.33
N GLU A 15 7.80 -19.65 0.61
CA GLU A 15 8.13 -20.37 -0.65
C GLU A 15 8.70 -19.42 -1.71
N VAL A 16 8.17 -18.20 -1.81
CA VAL A 16 8.67 -17.18 -2.73
C VAL A 16 10.08 -16.74 -2.36
N LEU A 17 10.34 -16.56 -1.06
CA LEU A 17 11.64 -16.13 -0.55
C LEU A 17 12.70 -17.24 -0.71
N GLU A 18 12.33 -18.49 -0.43
CA GLU A 18 13.21 -19.65 -0.62
C GLU A 18 13.53 -19.88 -2.11
N ALA A 19 12.56 -19.70 -3.01
CA ALA A 19 12.81 -19.77 -4.45
C ALA A 19 13.82 -18.72 -4.95
N GLY A 20 13.94 -17.60 -4.24
CA GLY A 20 14.91 -16.53 -4.51
C GLY A 20 16.24 -16.66 -3.74
N ARG A 21 16.39 -17.67 -2.88
CA ARG A 21 17.49 -17.76 -1.93
C ARG A 21 18.86 -17.76 -2.61
N GLY A 22 19.80 -17.01 -2.03
CA GLY A 22 21.15 -16.84 -2.56
C GLY A 22 21.28 -15.80 -3.68
N ARG A 23 20.17 -15.22 -4.17
CA ARG A 23 20.21 -14.13 -5.17
C ARG A 23 19.29 -12.96 -4.86
N LEU A 24 18.11 -13.19 -4.29
CA LEU A 24 17.18 -12.13 -3.89
C LEU A 24 17.73 -11.39 -2.66
N ARG A 25 17.96 -10.08 -2.79
CA ARG A 25 18.56 -9.25 -1.74
C ARG A 25 17.55 -8.32 -1.08
N VAL A 26 16.51 -7.91 -1.81
CA VAL A 26 15.53 -6.94 -1.33
C VAL A 26 14.13 -7.21 -1.88
N VAL A 27 13.12 -7.03 -1.02
CA VAL A 27 11.71 -6.93 -1.36
C VAL A 27 11.24 -5.52 -1.07
N GLY A 28 10.85 -4.79 -2.12
CA GLY A 28 10.24 -3.47 -2.02
C GLY A 28 8.72 -3.54 -2.05
N ARG A 29 8.06 -3.17 -0.96
CA ARG A 29 6.61 -3.03 -0.90
C ARG A 29 6.24 -1.57 -1.19
N ALA A 30 5.55 -1.35 -2.31
CA ALA A 30 4.97 -0.05 -2.65
C ALA A 30 3.70 0.24 -1.82
N GLY A 31 3.93 0.81 -0.63
CA GLY A 31 2.93 1.32 0.31
C GLY A 31 3.38 1.18 1.78
N VAL A 32 2.51 1.58 2.71
CA VAL A 32 2.80 1.61 4.16
C VAL A 32 2.85 0.22 4.80
N GLY A 33 1.76 -0.56 4.73
CA GLY A 33 1.69 -1.91 5.31
C GLY A 33 2.64 -2.92 4.67
N ILE A 34 3.08 -3.90 5.45
CA ILE A 34 3.96 -5.02 5.05
C ILE A 34 3.39 -6.37 5.49
N ASP A 35 2.10 -6.41 5.79
CA ASP A 35 1.31 -7.57 6.22
C ASP A 35 1.29 -8.71 5.18
N ASN A 36 1.56 -8.38 3.91
CA ASN A 36 1.62 -9.33 2.81
C ASN A 36 3.00 -9.95 2.56
N VAL A 37 3.98 -9.70 3.44
CA VAL A 37 5.35 -10.24 3.36
C VAL A 37 5.65 -11.04 4.63
N ASP A 38 6.15 -12.26 4.48
CA ASP A 38 6.67 -13.06 5.59
C ASP A 38 8.02 -12.50 6.06
N LEU A 39 7.98 -11.61 7.05
CA LEU A 39 9.16 -10.91 7.57
C LEU A 39 10.14 -11.86 8.26
N GLN A 40 9.64 -12.94 8.85
CA GLN A 40 10.48 -13.92 9.51
C GLN A 40 11.28 -14.70 8.46
N ALA A 41 10.60 -15.25 7.44
CA ALA A 41 11.27 -15.94 6.34
C ALA A 41 12.22 -15.01 5.58
N ALA A 42 11.88 -13.73 5.42
CA ALA A 42 12.75 -12.77 4.75
C ALA A 42 14.05 -12.54 5.54
N THR A 43 13.94 -12.45 6.88
CA THR A 43 15.10 -12.35 7.78
C THR A 43 15.98 -13.60 7.71
N GLU A 44 15.38 -14.80 7.76
CA GLU A 44 16.08 -16.09 7.66
C GLU A 44 16.80 -16.25 6.30
N ALA A 45 16.21 -15.72 5.22
CA ALA A 45 16.79 -15.74 3.88
C ALA A 45 17.83 -14.63 3.64
N GLY A 46 18.06 -13.72 4.61
CA GLY A 46 18.97 -12.59 4.45
C GLY A 46 18.48 -11.53 3.46
N CYS A 47 17.16 -11.44 3.26
CA CYS A 47 16.53 -10.53 2.31
C CYS A 47 15.92 -9.32 3.04
N LEU A 48 16.30 -8.11 2.63
CA LEU A 48 15.79 -6.88 3.22
C LEU A 48 14.36 -6.60 2.75
N VAL A 49 13.47 -6.20 3.66
CA VAL A 49 12.13 -5.72 3.31
C VAL A 49 12.07 -4.21 3.51
N VAL A 50 11.72 -3.47 2.46
CA VAL A 50 11.57 -2.00 2.48
C VAL A 50 10.14 -1.61 2.11
N ASN A 51 9.60 -0.59 2.79
CA ASN A 51 8.28 -0.04 2.56
C ASN A 51 8.33 1.49 2.44
N ALA A 52 7.17 2.11 2.20
CA ALA A 52 7.04 3.56 2.08
C ALA A 52 6.11 4.08 3.19
N PRO A 53 6.60 4.25 4.44
CA PRO A 53 5.76 4.42 5.63
C PRO A 53 4.99 5.75 5.68
N THR A 54 5.49 6.80 5.03
CA THR A 54 4.91 8.16 5.08
C THR A 54 4.32 8.61 3.74
N ALA A 55 4.39 7.75 2.70
CA ALA A 55 4.11 8.15 1.34
C ALA A 55 2.67 8.64 1.10
N ASN A 56 1.71 8.25 1.93
CA ASN A 56 0.31 8.68 1.81
C ASN A 56 -0.17 9.58 2.95
N THR A 57 0.69 10.01 3.88
CA THR A 57 0.27 10.75 5.07
C THR A 57 -0.44 12.07 4.70
N VAL A 58 0.16 12.86 3.81
CA VAL A 58 -0.41 14.15 3.37
C VAL A 58 -1.70 13.94 2.59
N ALA A 59 -1.68 13.06 1.58
CA ALA A 59 -2.86 12.78 0.77
C ALA A 59 -4.04 12.25 1.61
N ALA A 60 -3.77 11.42 2.62
CA ALA A 60 -4.80 10.94 3.54
C ALA A 60 -5.39 12.08 4.41
N ALA A 61 -4.54 13.01 4.87
CA ALA A 61 -4.99 14.17 5.63
C ALA A 61 -5.84 15.12 4.77
N GLU A 62 -5.40 15.43 3.55
CA GLU A 62 -6.14 16.24 2.59
C GLU A 62 -7.50 15.61 2.27
N HIS A 63 -7.52 14.30 2.01
CA HIS A 63 -8.76 13.58 1.75
C HIS A 63 -9.70 13.60 2.96
N GLY A 64 -9.18 13.43 4.18
CA GLY A 64 -9.97 13.52 5.40
C GLY A 64 -10.64 14.89 5.57
N ILE A 65 -9.90 15.98 5.36
CA ILE A 65 -10.44 17.35 5.42
C ILE A 65 -11.48 17.57 4.32
N ALA A 66 -11.23 17.08 3.09
CA ALA A 66 -12.18 17.17 2.00
C ALA A 66 -13.49 16.45 2.32
N LEU A 67 -13.43 15.23 2.89
CA LEU A 67 -14.62 14.48 3.31
C LEU A 67 -15.41 15.23 4.39
N LEU A 68 -14.75 15.81 5.39
CA LEU A 68 -15.41 16.62 6.41
C LEU A 68 -16.15 17.83 5.80
N ALA A 69 -15.51 18.54 4.87
CA ALA A 69 -16.13 19.66 4.17
C ALA A 69 -17.30 19.22 3.29
N CYS A 70 -17.16 18.10 2.56
CA CYS A 70 -18.22 17.52 1.75
C CYS A 70 -19.45 17.14 2.59
N MET A 71 -19.22 16.52 3.76
CA MET A 71 -20.29 16.17 4.71
C MET A 71 -20.98 17.40 5.27
N ALA A 72 -20.23 18.43 5.68
CA ALA A 72 -20.79 19.65 6.26
C ALA A 72 -21.65 20.46 5.27
N ARG A 73 -21.43 20.29 3.97
CA ARG A 73 -22.06 21.08 2.91
C ARG A 73 -22.91 20.27 1.94
N ASN A 74 -23.16 18.99 2.24
CA ASN A 74 -23.92 18.07 1.39
C ASN A 74 -23.44 18.05 -0.08
N VAL A 75 -22.12 18.18 -0.28
CA VAL A 75 -21.53 18.35 -1.62
C VAL A 75 -21.81 17.14 -2.49
N SER A 76 -21.63 15.93 -1.97
CA SER A 76 -21.84 14.69 -2.73
C SER A 76 -23.29 14.52 -3.17
N GLN A 77 -24.25 14.93 -2.33
CA GLN A 77 -25.68 14.89 -2.65
C GLN A 77 -26.05 15.94 -3.69
N ALA A 78 -25.54 17.16 -3.55
CA ALA A 78 -25.77 18.24 -4.51
C ALA A 78 -25.18 17.92 -5.90
N ASP A 79 -23.97 17.34 -5.95
CA ASP A 79 -23.35 16.86 -7.18
C ASP A 79 -24.21 15.78 -7.87
N ALA A 80 -24.77 14.84 -7.11
CA ALA A 80 -25.66 13.80 -7.64
C ALA A 80 -26.97 14.39 -8.17
N ALA A 81 -27.61 15.30 -7.44
CA ALA A 81 -28.89 15.94 -7.83
C ALA A 81 -28.73 16.76 -9.11
N LEU A 82 -27.66 17.56 -9.20
CA LEU A 82 -27.36 18.36 -10.39
C LEU A 82 -27.13 17.48 -11.64
N LYS A 83 -26.46 16.34 -11.48
CA LYS A 83 -26.28 15.36 -12.56
C LYS A 83 -27.58 14.64 -12.95
N ALA A 84 -28.54 14.56 -12.04
CA ALA A 84 -29.88 14.03 -12.29
C ALA A 84 -30.85 15.06 -12.90
N GLY A 85 -30.50 16.35 -12.88
CA GLY A 85 -31.33 17.44 -13.42
C GLY A 85 -32.36 17.98 -12.43
N GLU A 86 -32.13 17.81 -11.13
CA GLU A 86 -32.96 18.31 -10.03
C GLU A 86 -32.47 19.65 -9.46
#